data_AF-A0A950RJ41-F1
#
_entry.id   AF-A0A950RJ41-F1
#
_cell.length_a   1.000
_cell.length_b   1.000
_cell.length_c   1.000
_cell.angle_alpha   90.00
_cell.angle_beta   90.00
_cell.angle_gamma   90.00
#
_symmetry.space_group_name_H-M   'P 1'
#
loop_
_entity.id
_entity.type
_entity.pdbx_description
1 polymer ?
#
loop_
_entity_poly.entity_id
_entity_poly.type
_entity_poly.pdbx_seq_one_letter_code
_entity_poly.pdbx_strand_id
1 'polypeptide(L)'
;LWWNTKHLLTGRSHEDALRLLDEFWTKGGDRQIHDPLKRAVLQHDLWTVFEWTAHPFGYHSGTEEYPAARRALQQRLAQAIHRLALPASVMASLPDNYAAAVKSRAFATRFDPQQPEKPFLPDDLFDPQGPWVCAGSSSNFGPTPVALAHTRFYSGRSVFLAFLHLPGDRKATLDYLNKLNNVPSPWVLQPRQPNTVHTGDLFDLSPHLPQFPVGTQVALVRQMVLPTDAGQLAATPITESVQFRVYRRIGTKLQESDPETEQSQSFFEFDLQRADLFAGQAGGLHPVPADEAAYITLQNITGSDDFFESSGERRVSHLCPVLKTCVACHGGPGIYSVNSFNGRFSGHLGHQVDLALWPSDVPHERQEVLTWKQQQYDWGLLQGFSALP
;
A
#
# COMPACT_ATOMS: atom_id res chain seq x y z
N LEU A 1 0.32 -2.55 13.06
CA LEU A 1 0.44 -3.44 14.23
C LEU A 1 -0.22 -4.77 13.89
N TRP A 2 0.19 -5.86 14.54
CA TRP A 2 -0.46 -7.16 14.34
C TRP A 2 -1.92 -7.09 14.80
N TRP A 3 -2.89 -7.56 13.99
CA TRP A 3 -4.32 -7.43 14.28
C TRP A 3 -4.74 -7.86 15.70
N ASN A 4 -4.24 -9.02 16.14
CA ASN A 4 -4.60 -9.69 17.38
C ASN A 4 -3.63 -9.39 18.54
N THR A 5 -2.68 -8.47 18.36
CA THR A 5 -1.78 -8.12 19.46
C THR A 5 -2.56 -7.54 20.65
N LYS A 6 -2.13 -7.88 21.84
CA LYS A 6 -2.56 -7.38 23.15
C LYS A 6 -1.47 -6.54 23.80
N HIS A 7 -0.33 -6.37 23.11
CA HIS A 7 0.83 -5.64 23.63
C HIS A 7 0.47 -4.25 24.14
N LEU A 8 -0.35 -3.48 23.44
CA LEU A 8 -0.78 -2.15 23.89
C LEU A 8 -2.10 -2.16 24.69
N LEU A 9 -2.72 -3.33 24.92
CA LEU A 9 -4.03 -3.43 25.58
C LEU A 9 -3.95 -3.91 27.02
N THR A 10 -2.80 -4.44 27.46
CA THR A 10 -2.65 -5.04 28.78
C THR A 10 -1.27 -4.75 29.37
N GLY A 11 -1.19 -4.87 30.70
CA GLY A 11 0.06 -4.81 31.46
C GLY A 11 0.83 -3.49 31.31
N ARG A 12 2.14 -3.58 31.57
CA ARG A 12 3.02 -2.40 31.66
C ARG A 12 3.12 -1.60 30.36
N SER A 13 3.11 -2.25 29.20
CA SER A 13 3.17 -1.58 27.90
C SER A 13 1.93 -0.71 27.64
N HIS A 14 0.75 -1.14 28.07
CA HIS A 14 -0.46 -0.31 28.03
C HIS A 14 -0.34 0.90 28.97
N GLU A 15 0.07 0.67 30.22
CA GLU A 15 0.26 1.73 31.22
C GLU A 15 1.28 2.78 30.76
N ASP A 16 2.41 2.33 30.21
CA ASP A 16 3.46 3.20 29.67
C ASP A 16 2.98 3.98 28.44
N ALA A 17 2.21 3.37 27.54
CA ALA A 17 1.64 4.06 26.38
C ALA A 17 0.68 5.19 26.80
N LEU A 18 -0.22 4.91 27.75
CA LEU A 18 -1.14 5.94 28.27
C LEU A 18 -0.37 7.07 28.96
N ARG A 19 0.60 6.73 29.81
CA ARG A 19 1.45 7.71 30.51
C ARG A 19 2.23 8.60 29.54
N LEU A 20 2.80 8.03 28.48
CA LEU A 20 3.55 8.78 27.47
C LEU A 20 2.65 9.72 26.66
N LEU A 21 1.43 9.30 26.32
CA LEU A 21 0.46 10.17 25.65
C LEU A 21 -0.02 11.31 26.57
N ASP A 22 -0.26 11.02 27.85
CA ASP A 22 -0.61 12.03 28.85
C ASP A 22 0.55 13.01 29.08
N GLU A 23 1.80 12.53 29.07
CA GLU A 23 2.99 13.37 29.15
C GLU A 23 3.15 14.25 27.90
N PHE A 24 2.97 13.69 26.71
CA PHE A 24 3.00 14.43 25.44
C PHE A 24 2.00 15.59 25.49
N TRP A 25 0.81 15.37 26.04
CA TRP A 25 -0.18 16.42 26.22
C TRP A 25 0.25 17.46 27.27
N THR A 26 0.49 17.03 28.50
CA THR A 26 0.73 17.93 29.64
C THR A 26 1.99 18.79 29.49
N LYS A 27 2.99 18.31 28.74
CA LYS A 27 4.23 19.04 28.45
C LYS A 27 4.22 19.77 27.10
N GLY A 28 3.08 19.79 26.39
CA GLY A 28 2.95 20.45 25.09
C GLY A 28 3.92 19.91 24.04
N GLY A 29 4.05 18.59 23.93
CA GLY A 29 4.97 17.91 23.02
C GLY A 29 4.75 18.28 21.55
N ASP A 30 3.50 18.56 21.16
CA ASP A 30 3.15 19.08 19.82
C ASP A 30 3.86 20.40 19.50
N ARG A 31 4.08 21.25 20.50
CA ARG A 31 4.76 22.54 20.36
C ARG A 31 6.27 22.43 20.34
N GLN A 32 6.82 21.29 20.79
CA GLN A 32 8.26 21.03 20.78
C GLN A 32 8.75 20.53 19.40
N ILE A 33 7.83 20.09 18.53
CA ILE A 33 8.14 19.60 17.19
C ILE A 33 7.88 20.71 16.18
N HIS A 34 8.90 21.53 15.94
CA HIS A 34 8.82 22.67 15.02
C HIS A 34 8.95 22.27 13.54
N ASP A 35 9.61 21.16 13.26
CA ASP A 35 9.84 20.68 11.89
C ASP A 35 8.55 20.03 11.36
N PRO A 36 7.91 20.60 10.30
CA PRO A 36 6.65 20.09 9.77
C PRO A 36 6.78 18.67 9.22
N LEU A 37 7.93 18.28 8.68
CA LEU A 37 8.15 16.93 8.18
C LEU A 37 8.19 15.92 9.32
N LYS A 38 8.92 16.21 10.40
CA LYS A 38 8.97 15.33 11.58
C LYS A 38 7.60 15.23 12.24
N ARG A 39 6.86 16.33 12.28
CA ARG A 39 5.49 16.39 12.79
C ARG A 39 4.53 15.54 11.96
N ALA A 40 4.60 15.61 10.63
CA ALA A 40 3.84 14.79 9.70
C ALA A 40 4.12 13.29 9.89
N VAL A 41 5.41 12.90 9.97
CA VAL A 41 5.80 11.50 10.20
C VAL A 41 5.27 10.98 11.54
N LEU A 42 5.40 11.76 12.62
CA LEU A 42 4.86 11.37 13.92
C LEU A 42 3.32 11.25 13.90
N GLN A 43 2.62 12.19 13.25
CA GLN A 43 1.17 12.11 13.11
C GLN A 43 0.75 10.83 12.40
N HIS A 44 1.44 10.46 11.32
CA HIS A 44 1.17 9.24 10.56
C HIS A 44 1.34 7.97 11.43
N ASP A 45 2.37 7.95 12.28
CA ASP A 45 2.63 6.83 13.19
C ASP A 45 1.55 6.69 14.26
N LEU A 46 1.17 7.78 14.91
CA LEU A 46 0.11 7.75 15.91
C LEU A 46 -1.22 7.36 15.28
N TRP A 47 -1.49 7.80 14.05
CA TRP A 47 -2.68 7.40 13.33
C TRP A 47 -2.68 5.91 12.99
N THR A 48 -1.52 5.33 12.67
CA THR A 48 -1.37 3.86 12.52
C THR A 48 -1.86 3.10 13.74
N VAL A 49 -1.48 3.55 14.94
CA VAL A 49 -1.88 2.91 16.18
C VAL A 49 -3.38 3.13 16.45
N PHE A 50 -3.89 4.33 16.20
CA PHE A 50 -5.32 4.64 16.34
C PHE A 50 -6.18 3.70 15.49
N GLU A 51 -5.85 3.55 14.20
CA GLU A 51 -6.58 2.66 13.28
C GLU A 51 -6.60 1.22 13.79
N TRP A 52 -5.47 0.73 14.27
CA TRP A 52 -5.38 -0.61 14.85
C TRP A 52 -6.25 -0.77 16.11
N THR A 53 -6.39 0.29 16.93
CA THR A 53 -7.34 0.24 18.05
C THR A 53 -8.79 0.25 17.59
N ALA A 54 -9.11 0.89 16.47
CA ALA A 54 -10.46 1.06 15.91
C ALA A 54 -10.95 -0.17 15.11
N HIS A 55 -10.02 -1.02 14.63
CA HIS A 55 -10.30 -2.24 13.89
C HIS A 55 -9.91 -3.50 14.67
N PRO A 56 -10.68 -3.92 15.68
CA PRO A 56 -10.34 -5.09 16.49
C PRO A 56 -10.51 -6.43 15.75
N PHE A 57 -11.19 -6.48 14.60
CA PHE A 57 -11.48 -7.72 13.86
C PHE A 57 -11.27 -7.55 12.37
N GLY A 58 -10.12 -7.96 11.86
CA GLY A 58 -9.98 -8.24 10.43
C GLY A 58 -11.04 -9.28 10.04
N TYR A 59 -12.05 -8.84 9.30
CA TYR A 59 -13.04 -9.63 8.55
C TYR A 59 -13.91 -10.67 9.28
N HIS A 60 -13.63 -11.13 10.51
CA HIS A 60 -14.42 -12.20 11.15
C HIS A 60 -14.77 -11.94 12.64
N SER A 61 -16.09 -11.93 12.90
CA SER A 61 -16.81 -12.26 14.14
C SER A 61 -16.39 -11.63 15.48
N GLY A 62 -17.04 -10.52 15.83
CA GLY A 62 -18.04 -10.51 16.92
C GLY A 62 -17.57 -10.73 18.36
N THR A 63 -16.76 -9.84 18.94
CA THR A 63 -16.90 -9.23 20.29
C THR A 63 -15.64 -8.46 20.63
N GLU A 64 -15.69 -7.12 20.72
CA GLU A 64 -14.51 -6.28 21.01
C GLU A 64 -13.77 -6.72 22.28
N GLU A 65 -12.55 -7.26 22.11
CA GLU A 65 -11.66 -7.57 23.23
C GLU A 65 -11.04 -6.26 23.78
N TYR A 66 -11.02 -6.13 25.11
CA TYR A 66 -10.46 -4.99 25.85
C TYR A 66 -11.05 -3.61 25.46
N PRO A 67 -12.38 -3.44 25.42
CA PRO A 67 -13.02 -2.22 24.91
C PRO A 67 -12.61 -0.97 25.73
N ALA A 68 -12.42 -1.11 27.04
CA ALA A 68 -11.97 0.00 27.89
C ALA A 68 -10.53 0.45 27.57
N ALA A 69 -9.61 -0.50 27.37
CA ALA A 69 -8.21 -0.20 27.05
C ALA A 69 -8.08 0.42 25.64
N ARG A 70 -8.81 -0.13 24.66
CA ARG A 70 -8.90 0.45 23.30
C ARG A 70 -9.43 1.86 23.33
N ARG A 71 -10.54 2.11 24.03
CA ARG A 71 -11.13 3.44 24.16
C ARG A 71 -10.20 4.45 24.83
N ALA A 72 -9.48 4.04 25.88
CA ALA A 72 -8.52 4.90 26.56
C ALA A 72 -7.36 5.35 25.64
N LEU A 73 -6.88 4.45 24.78
CA LEU A 73 -5.89 4.77 23.75
C LEU A 73 -6.47 5.65 22.64
N GLN A 74 -7.63 5.29 22.09
CA GLN A 74 -8.31 6.03 21.01
C GLN A 74 -8.48 7.51 21.37
N GLN A 75 -8.96 7.80 22.59
CA GLN A 75 -9.15 9.17 23.08
C GLN A 75 -7.85 9.98 23.04
N ARG A 76 -6.78 9.43 23.62
CA ARG A 76 -5.48 10.12 23.73
C ARG A 76 -4.77 10.24 22.39
N LEU A 77 -4.83 9.19 21.57
CA LEU A 77 -4.26 9.19 20.23
C LEU A 77 -4.98 10.21 19.34
N ALA A 78 -6.30 10.27 19.36
CA ALA A 78 -7.06 11.26 18.59
C ALA A 78 -6.67 12.70 18.95
N GLN A 79 -6.54 13.00 20.24
CA GLN A 79 -6.07 14.32 20.69
C GLN A 79 -4.65 14.62 20.21
N ALA A 80 -3.72 13.68 20.32
CA ALA A 80 -2.36 13.84 19.84
C ALA A 80 -2.30 14.05 18.32
N ILE A 81 -3.06 13.25 17.55
CA ILE A 81 -3.16 13.35 16.08
C ILE A 81 -3.70 14.71 15.67
N HIS A 82 -4.77 15.18 16.32
CA HIS A 82 -5.35 16.50 16.04
C HIS A 82 -4.38 17.63 16.35
N ARG A 83 -3.66 17.55 17.48
CA ARG A 83 -2.65 18.55 17.84
C ARG A 83 -1.46 18.55 16.89
N LEU A 84 -1.06 17.40 16.37
CA LEU A 84 0.02 17.29 15.38
C LEU A 84 -0.42 17.70 13.98
N ALA A 85 -1.72 17.80 13.70
CA ALA A 85 -2.23 18.09 12.38
C ALA A 85 -1.71 19.42 11.83
N LEU A 86 -1.39 19.41 10.54
CA LEU A 86 -0.86 20.54 9.79
C LEU A 86 -1.95 21.09 8.85
N PRO A 87 -1.88 22.39 8.50
CA PRO A 87 -2.69 22.93 7.41
C PRO A 87 -2.40 22.21 6.09
N ALA A 88 -3.43 22.04 5.26
CA ALA A 88 -3.29 21.40 3.94
C ALA A 88 -2.19 22.06 3.07
N SER A 89 -2.04 23.39 3.17
CA SER A 89 -1.00 24.14 2.44
C SER A 89 0.43 23.79 2.91
N VAL A 90 0.62 23.49 4.19
CA VAL A 90 1.90 23.04 4.74
C VAL A 90 2.18 21.58 4.35
N MET A 91 1.16 20.73 4.34
CA MET A 91 1.31 19.35 3.87
C MET A 91 1.69 19.27 2.39
N ALA A 92 1.08 20.11 1.56
CA ALA A 92 1.39 20.21 0.13
C ALA A 92 2.81 20.73 -0.15
N SER A 93 3.44 21.44 0.81
CA SER A 93 4.80 21.95 0.70
C SER A 93 5.85 21.08 1.39
N LEU A 94 5.47 19.92 1.93
CA LEU A 94 6.44 18.93 2.43
C LEU A 94 7.38 18.50 1.29
N PRO A 95 8.62 18.06 1.60
CA PRO A 95 9.58 17.68 0.59
C PRO A 95 9.05 16.59 -0.36
N ASP A 96 9.22 16.78 -1.66
CA ASP A 96 9.11 15.69 -2.64
C ASP A 96 10.39 14.86 -2.58
N ASN A 97 10.31 13.79 -1.81
CA ASN A 97 11.46 12.95 -1.53
C ASN A 97 11.82 12.01 -2.69
N TYR A 98 10.87 11.68 -3.57
CA TYR A 98 11.15 10.97 -4.81
C TYR A 98 11.96 11.86 -5.77
N ALA A 99 11.53 13.09 -5.98
CA ALA A 99 12.27 14.06 -6.80
C ALA A 99 13.67 14.34 -6.22
N ALA A 100 13.80 14.41 -4.90
CA ALA A 100 15.09 14.53 -4.23
C ALA A 100 16.00 13.30 -4.46
N ALA A 101 15.45 12.08 -4.41
CA ALA A 101 16.17 10.85 -4.70
C ALA A 101 16.67 10.81 -6.15
N VAL A 102 15.83 11.16 -7.13
CA VAL A 102 16.24 11.28 -8.55
C VAL A 102 17.34 12.32 -8.72
N LYS A 103 17.17 13.51 -8.11
CA LYS A 103 18.17 14.60 -8.18
C LYS A 103 19.52 14.21 -7.59
N SER A 104 19.55 13.31 -6.61
CA SER A 104 20.80 12.80 -6.02
C SER A 104 21.65 12.00 -7.00
N ARG A 105 21.05 11.45 -8.07
CA ARG A 105 21.69 10.56 -9.05
C ARG A 105 22.34 9.32 -8.43
N ALA A 106 21.90 8.91 -7.23
CA ALA A 106 22.36 7.69 -6.56
C ALA A 106 21.96 6.42 -7.33
N PHE A 107 20.92 6.49 -8.17
CA PHE A 107 20.36 5.36 -8.91
C PHE A 107 20.31 5.66 -10.41
N ALA A 108 20.39 4.61 -11.22
CA ALA A 108 20.14 4.73 -12.66
C ALA A 108 18.68 5.15 -12.89
N THR A 109 18.42 5.90 -13.96
CA THR A 109 17.04 6.35 -14.25
C THR A 109 16.25 5.39 -15.14
N ARG A 110 16.88 4.34 -15.66
CA ARG A 110 16.24 3.33 -16.52
C ARG A 110 16.73 1.94 -16.14
N PHE A 111 15.89 0.94 -16.38
CA PHE A 111 16.25 -0.46 -16.25
C PHE A 111 17.35 -0.85 -17.25
N ASP A 112 18.36 -1.58 -16.78
CA ASP A 112 19.41 -2.16 -17.62
C ASP A 112 19.21 -3.68 -17.74
N PRO A 113 18.83 -4.21 -18.92
CA PRO A 113 18.66 -5.65 -19.10
C PRO A 113 19.96 -6.45 -18.96
N GLN A 114 21.13 -5.81 -19.02
CA GLN A 114 22.43 -6.45 -18.79
C GLN A 114 22.79 -6.54 -17.30
N GLN A 115 22.13 -5.74 -16.45
CA GLN A 115 22.27 -5.74 -14.99
C GLN A 115 20.87 -5.81 -14.34
N PRO A 116 20.12 -6.92 -14.57
CA PRO A 116 18.71 -7.04 -14.19
C PRO A 116 18.45 -7.02 -12.66
N GLU A 117 19.50 -7.09 -11.85
CA GLU A 117 19.51 -6.99 -10.39
C GLU A 117 19.80 -5.56 -9.88
N LYS A 118 20.24 -4.65 -10.75
CA LYS A 118 20.60 -3.29 -10.34
C LYS A 118 19.37 -2.40 -10.26
N PRO A 119 19.07 -1.79 -9.10
CA PRO A 119 17.90 -0.96 -8.93
C PRO A 119 18.00 0.32 -9.77
N PHE A 120 16.84 0.82 -10.21
CA PHE A 120 16.68 2.06 -10.97
C PHE A 120 15.51 2.86 -10.43
N LEU A 121 15.56 4.18 -10.61
CA LEU A 121 14.54 5.12 -10.17
C LEU A 121 14.24 6.12 -11.31
N PRO A 122 13.15 5.94 -12.07
CA PRO A 122 12.85 6.77 -13.23
C PRO A 122 12.65 8.24 -12.88
N ASP A 123 13.28 9.12 -13.64
CA ASP A 123 13.14 10.58 -13.53
C ASP A 123 11.85 11.12 -14.18
N ASP A 124 11.12 10.27 -14.90
CA ASP A 124 9.90 10.58 -15.66
C ASP A 124 8.65 9.83 -15.15
N LEU A 125 8.73 9.15 -13.99
CA LEU A 125 7.62 8.34 -13.45
C LEU A 125 6.32 9.14 -13.27
N PHE A 126 6.43 10.39 -12.81
CA PHE A 126 5.29 11.27 -12.54
C PHE A 126 5.03 12.29 -13.65
N ASP A 127 5.74 12.22 -14.78
CA ASP A 127 5.44 13.09 -15.91
C ASP A 127 4.12 12.65 -16.58
N PRO A 128 3.05 13.48 -16.57
CA PRO A 128 1.77 13.11 -17.18
C PRO A 128 1.84 12.93 -18.69
N GLN A 129 2.88 13.45 -19.36
CA GLN A 129 3.16 13.25 -20.78
C GLN A 129 4.25 12.18 -21.02
N GLY A 130 4.83 11.65 -19.95
CA GLY A 130 5.87 10.64 -20.00
C GLY A 130 5.37 9.26 -20.45
N PRO A 131 6.30 8.30 -20.59
CA PRO A 131 5.97 6.95 -21.04
C PRO A 131 5.20 6.13 -19.99
N TRP A 132 5.29 6.51 -18.71
CA TRP A 132 4.52 5.91 -17.62
C TRP A 132 3.07 6.42 -17.63
N VAL A 133 2.13 5.49 -17.72
CA VAL A 133 0.69 5.77 -17.64
C VAL A 133 0.21 5.41 -16.24
N CYS A 134 -0.27 6.40 -15.50
CA CYS A 134 -0.99 6.15 -14.25
C CYS A 134 -2.28 5.41 -14.58
N ALA A 135 -2.56 4.36 -13.83
CA ALA A 135 -3.71 3.50 -14.05
C ALA A 135 -4.69 3.61 -12.89
N GLY A 136 -5.98 3.67 -13.22
CA GLY A 136 -7.10 3.74 -12.29
C GLY A 136 -8.05 2.55 -12.45
N SER A 137 -8.85 2.32 -11.41
CA SER A 137 -9.99 1.40 -11.48
C SER A 137 -11.19 2.06 -12.15
N SER A 138 -12.21 1.27 -12.48
CA SER A 138 -13.53 1.79 -12.81
C SER A 138 -14.20 2.42 -11.59
N SER A 139 -14.79 3.61 -11.78
CA SER A 139 -15.59 4.32 -10.78
C SER A 139 -17.08 3.92 -10.79
N ASN A 140 -17.47 2.93 -11.62
CA ASN A 140 -18.87 2.55 -11.84
C ASN A 140 -19.62 2.12 -10.55
N PHE A 141 -18.89 1.76 -9.50
CA PHE A 141 -19.43 1.27 -8.23
C PHE A 141 -19.08 2.17 -7.03
N GLY A 142 -18.69 3.42 -7.30
CA GLY A 142 -18.22 4.36 -6.30
C GLY A 142 -16.68 4.38 -6.17
N PRO A 143 -16.15 5.08 -5.14
CA PRO A 143 -14.72 5.31 -4.99
C PRO A 143 -13.97 3.98 -4.84
N THR A 144 -13.12 3.65 -5.82
CA THR A 144 -12.46 2.35 -5.87
C THR A 144 -10.96 2.55 -6.12
N PRO A 145 -10.14 2.62 -5.05
CA PRO A 145 -8.70 2.68 -5.18
C PRO A 145 -8.14 1.58 -6.08
N VAL A 146 -7.31 1.92 -7.06
CA VAL A 146 -6.75 0.96 -8.03
C VAL A 146 -6.06 -0.22 -7.33
N ALA A 147 -5.31 0.03 -6.25
CA ALA A 147 -4.67 -1.00 -5.44
C ALA A 147 -5.45 -1.22 -4.13
N LEU A 148 -6.72 -1.61 -4.24
CA LEU A 148 -7.65 -1.74 -3.11
C LEU A 148 -7.11 -2.61 -1.97
N ALA A 149 -6.45 -3.74 -2.28
CA ALA A 149 -5.86 -4.62 -1.27
C ALA A 149 -4.83 -3.87 -0.41
N HIS A 150 -3.88 -3.19 -1.05
CA HIS A 150 -2.87 -2.37 -0.39
C HIS A 150 -3.52 -1.24 0.41
N THR A 151 -4.52 -0.56 -0.18
CA THR A 151 -5.25 0.51 0.50
C THR A 151 -5.95 0.01 1.76
N ARG A 152 -6.56 -1.19 1.73
CA ARG A 152 -7.16 -1.84 2.91
C ARG A 152 -6.11 -2.20 3.95
N PHE A 153 -4.96 -2.75 3.56
CA PHE A 153 -3.88 -3.10 4.49
C PHE A 153 -3.32 -1.89 5.24
N TYR A 154 -3.28 -0.73 4.58
CA TYR A 154 -2.84 0.54 5.19
C TYR A 154 -4.00 1.37 5.74
N SER A 155 -5.22 0.83 5.72
CA SER A 155 -6.45 1.51 6.13
C SER A 155 -6.59 2.91 5.54
N GLY A 156 -6.21 3.10 4.27
CA GLY A 156 -6.28 4.39 3.57
C GLY A 156 -5.38 5.50 4.12
N ARG A 157 -4.41 5.19 4.98
CA ARG A 157 -3.37 6.15 5.45
C ARG A 157 -2.27 6.39 4.43
N SER A 158 -2.30 5.67 3.32
CA SER A 158 -1.45 5.90 2.17
C SER A 158 -2.26 5.77 0.89
N VAL A 159 -1.92 6.59 -0.12
CA VAL A 159 -2.35 6.40 -1.51
C VAL A 159 -1.41 5.41 -2.18
N PHE A 160 -1.97 4.52 -2.99
CA PHE A 160 -1.21 3.59 -3.83
C PHE A 160 -1.47 3.91 -5.31
N LEU A 161 -0.46 4.46 -5.97
CA LEU A 161 -0.51 4.81 -7.39
C LEU A 161 0.10 3.68 -8.22
N ALA A 162 -0.65 3.13 -9.16
CA ALA A 162 -0.16 2.13 -10.09
C ALA A 162 0.21 2.79 -11.42
N PHE A 163 1.39 2.47 -11.96
CA PHE A 163 1.84 2.94 -13.27
C PHE A 163 2.24 1.77 -14.16
N LEU A 164 1.91 1.88 -15.44
CA LEU A 164 2.32 0.94 -16.48
C LEU A 164 3.18 1.66 -17.52
N HIS A 165 4.21 0.96 -17.99
CA HIS A 165 5.05 1.39 -19.09
C HIS A 165 5.34 0.17 -19.97
N LEU A 166 4.64 0.06 -21.10
CA LEU A 166 4.92 -0.96 -22.10
C LEU A 166 6.12 -0.54 -22.96
N PRO A 167 6.86 -1.49 -23.56
CA PRO A 167 7.86 -1.19 -24.58
C PRO A 167 7.25 -0.36 -25.70
N GLY A 168 7.98 0.66 -26.14
CA GLY A 168 7.52 1.63 -27.10
C GLY A 168 7.30 2.99 -26.44
N ASP A 169 6.27 3.70 -26.89
CA ASP A 169 5.91 5.02 -26.39
C ASP A 169 4.67 4.95 -25.47
N ARG A 170 4.27 6.12 -24.95
CA ARG A 170 3.04 6.27 -24.16
C ARG A 170 1.82 5.72 -24.91
N LYS A 171 1.77 5.92 -26.23
CA LYS A 171 0.65 5.48 -27.08
C LYS A 171 0.52 3.95 -27.06
N ALA A 172 1.62 3.20 -27.10
CA ALA A 172 1.59 1.75 -26.99
C ALA A 172 0.93 1.26 -25.69
N THR A 173 1.22 1.93 -24.57
CA THR A 173 0.59 1.63 -23.27
C THR A 173 -0.92 1.95 -23.29
N LEU A 174 -1.31 3.10 -23.83
CA LEU A 174 -2.72 3.50 -23.94
C LEU A 174 -3.52 2.58 -24.87
N ASP A 175 -2.95 2.21 -26.02
CA ASP A 175 -3.56 1.28 -26.97
C ASP A 175 -3.77 -0.11 -26.34
N TYR A 176 -2.81 -0.58 -25.55
CA TYR A 176 -2.93 -1.83 -24.81
C TYR A 176 -4.06 -1.77 -23.78
N LEU A 177 -4.12 -0.72 -22.94
CA LEU A 177 -5.17 -0.57 -21.94
C LEU A 177 -6.55 -0.54 -22.60
N ASN A 178 -6.67 0.19 -23.72
CA ASN A 178 -7.90 0.19 -24.53
C ASN A 178 -8.23 -1.22 -25.05
N LYS A 179 -7.26 -1.96 -25.57
CA LYS A 179 -7.48 -3.34 -26.03
C LYS A 179 -7.92 -4.26 -24.89
N LEU A 180 -7.31 -4.13 -23.71
CA LEU A 180 -7.62 -4.93 -22.53
C LEU A 180 -9.07 -4.71 -22.07
N ASN A 181 -9.49 -3.45 -21.98
CA ASN A 181 -10.83 -3.09 -21.49
C ASN A 181 -11.96 -3.41 -22.50
N ASN A 182 -11.62 -3.69 -23.75
CA ASN A 182 -12.57 -4.02 -24.82
C ASN A 182 -12.58 -5.51 -25.21
N VAL A 183 -12.02 -6.40 -24.38
CA VAL A 183 -12.05 -7.84 -24.66
C VAL A 183 -13.49 -8.36 -24.51
N PRO A 184 -14.05 -9.02 -25.55
CA PRO A 184 -15.33 -9.70 -25.42
C PRO A 184 -15.20 -10.89 -24.45
N SER A 185 -16.08 -10.94 -23.44
CA SER A 185 -16.14 -12.03 -22.45
C SER A 185 -14.80 -12.31 -21.75
N PRO A 186 -14.37 -11.41 -20.83
CA PRO A 186 -13.11 -11.57 -20.10
C PRO A 186 -13.17 -12.71 -19.05
N TRP A 187 -14.34 -13.31 -18.85
CA TRP A 187 -14.60 -14.41 -17.93
C TRP A 187 -14.94 -15.70 -18.70
N VAL A 188 -14.45 -16.83 -18.20
CA VAL A 188 -14.81 -18.18 -18.67
C VAL A 188 -15.42 -18.98 -17.52
N LEU A 189 -16.47 -19.73 -17.80
CA LEU A 189 -17.10 -20.61 -16.81
C LEU A 189 -16.15 -21.78 -16.50
N GLN A 190 -15.88 -22.04 -15.22
CA GLN A 190 -15.11 -23.20 -14.83
C GLN A 190 -15.83 -24.50 -15.24
N PRO A 191 -15.14 -25.47 -15.87
CA PRO A 191 -15.73 -26.77 -16.15
C PRO A 191 -16.12 -27.45 -14.83
N ARG A 192 -17.38 -27.91 -14.71
CA ARG A 192 -17.79 -28.74 -13.57
C ARG A 192 -16.92 -29.98 -13.52
N GLN A 193 -16.10 -30.11 -12.48
CA GLN A 193 -15.42 -31.37 -12.21
C GLN A 193 -16.38 -32.31 -11.45
N PRO A 194 -16.57 -33.56 -11.91
CA PRO A 194 -17.39 -34.52 -11.19
C PRO A 194 -16.74 -34.84 -9.83
N ASN A 195 -17.56 -34.82 -8.76
CA ASN A 195 -17.21 -35.10 -7.35
C ASN A 195 -16.48 -34.00 -6.55
N THR A 196 -16.43 -32.75 -7.02
CA THR A 196 -15.98 -31.62 -6.21
C THR A 196 -17.14 -30.72 -5.80
N VAL A 197 -17.28 -30.43 -4.50
CA VAL A 197 -18.10 -29.31 -4.02
C VAL A 197 -17.33 -28.04 -4.41
N HIS A 198 -17.85 -27.25 -5.36
CA HIS A 198 -17.26 -25.96 -5.70
C HIS A 198 -17.43 -25.02 -4.49
N THR A 199 -16.34 -24.77 -3.77
CA THR A 199 -16.26 -23.79 -2.67
C THR A 199 -15.64 -22.46 -3.11
N GLY A 200 -15.43 -22.27 -4.43
CA GLY A 200 -14.80 -21.08 -5.03
C GLY A 200 -15.65 -20.45 -6.15
N ASP A 201 -15.11 -19.41 -6.78
CA ASP A 201 -15.79 -18.66 -7.85
C ASP A 201 -16.10 -19.55 -9.06
N LEU A 202 -17.29 -19.37 -9.65
CA LEU A 202 -17.74 -20.16 -10.81
C LEU A 202 -17.07 -19.74 -12.13
N PHE A 203 -16.32 -18.64 -12.12
CA PHE A 203 -15.71 -18.02 -13.29
C PHE A 203 -14.21 -17.82 -13.09
N ASP A 204 -13.43 -18.15 -14.12
CA ASP A 204 -12.01 -17.81 -14.22
C ASP A 204 -11.81 -16.66 -15.21
N LEU A 205 -10.65 -16.00 -15.13
CA LEU A 205 -10.22 -15.12 -16.20
C LEU A 205 -9.95 -15.90 -17.48
N SER A 206 -10.38 -15.34 -18.61
CA SER A 206 -10.13 -15.93 -19.91
C SER A 206 -8.62 -16.10 -20.16
N PRO A 207 -8.15 -17.26 -20.64
CA PRO A 207 -6.75 -17.45 -21.05
C PRO A 207 -6.39 -16.64 -22.31
N HIS A 208 -7.38 -16.02 -22.96
CA HIS A 208 -7.21 -15.21 -24.17
C HIS A 208 -7.10 -13.71 -23.90
N LEU A 209 -7.04 -13.30 -22.64
CA LEU A 209 -6.81 -11.89 -22.31
C LEU A 209 -5.47 -11.41 -22.93
N PRO A 210 -5.44 -10.21 -23.53
CA PRO A 210 -4.22 -9.62 -24.07
C PRO A 210 -3.15 -9.55 -22.99
N GLN A 211 -2.07 -10.31 -23.16
CA GLN A 211 -0.91 -10.21 -22.29
C GLN A 211 -0.12 -8.93 -22.60
N PHE A 212 0.54 -8.38 -21.58
CA PHE A 212 1.55 -7.35 -21.81
C PHE A 212 2.71 -7.94 -22.65
N PRO A 213 3.37 -7.16 -23.51
CA PRO A 213 4.61 -7.56 -24.17
C PRO A 213 5.79 -7.75 -23.18
N VAL A 214 6.80 -8.52 -23.60
CA VAL A 214 8.07 -8.63 -22.87
C VAL A 214 8.76 -7.26 -22.82
N GLY A 215 9.27 -6.89 -21.65
CA GLY A 215 9.89 -5.60 -21.36
C GLY A 215 8.94 -4.60 -20.68
N THR A 216 7.67 -4.95 -20.50
CA THR A 216 6.73 -4.13 -19.72
C THR A 216 7.26 -3.89 -18.32
N GLN A 217 7.07 -2.66 -17.83
CA GLN A 217 7.41 -2.24 -16.50
C GLN A 217 6.14 -1.80 -15.76
N VAL A 218 6.04 -2.18 -14.49
CA VAL A 218 4.95 -1.77 -13.59
C VAL A 218 5.57 -1.13 -12.37
N ALA A 219 5.04 0.02 -11.95
CA ALA A 219 5.41 0.68 -10.70
C ALA A 219 4.21 0.76 -9.75
N LEU A 220 4.45 0.58 -8.46
CA LEU A 220 3.51 0.85 -7.39
C LEU A 220 4.15 1.86 -6.43
N VAL A 221 3.60 3.05 -6.34
CA VAL A 221 4.09 4.12 -5.45
C VAL A 221 3.15 4.23 -4.26
N ARG A 222 3.70 4.18 -3.05
CA ARG A 222 2.98 4.46 -1.80
C ARG A 222 3.29 5.89 -1.33
N GLN A 223 2.27 6.73 -1.21
CA GLN A 223 2.41 8.11 -0.70
C GLN A 223 1.56 8.34 0.55
N MET A 224 2.14 9.04 1.52
CA MET A 224 1.53 9.27 2.83
C MET A 224 0.29 10.15 2.73
N VAL A 225 -0.77 9.77 3.46
CA VAL A 225 -2.00 10.57 3.69
C VAL A 225 -2.06 10.96 5.16
N LEU A 226 -2.55 12.17 5.46
CA LEU A 226 -2.67 12.68 6.81
C LEU A 226 -3.99 13.43 7.06
N PRO A 227 -4.48 13.44 8.31
CA PRO A 227 -5.53 14.36 8.74
C PRO A 227 -4.95 15.77 8.88
N THR A 228 -5.61 16.73 8.23
CA THR A 228 -5.33 18.17 8.34
C THR A 228 -5.89 18.74 9.64
N ASP A 229 -5.41 19.94 10.02
CA ASP A 229 -5.91 20.69 11.17
C ASP A 229 -7.41 21.05 11.06
N ALA A 230 -7.93 21.18 9.84
CA ALA A 230 -9.34 21.37 9.53
C ALA A 230 -10.18 20.08 9.61
N GLY A 231 -9.59 18.96 10.05
CA GLY A 231 -10.29 17.67 10.13
C GLY A 231 -10.58 17.04 8.76
N GLN A 232 -9.96 17.51 7.69
CA GLN A 232 -10.02 16.89 6.35
C GLN A 232 -8.82 15.96 6.12
N LEU A 233 -8.85 15.14 5.07
CA LEU A 233 -7.68 14.35 4.66
C LEU A 233 -6.90 15.05 3.55
N ALA A 234 -5.57 14.88 3.55
CA ALA A 234 -4.71 15.33 2.47
C ALA A 234 -3.63 14.28 2.15
N ALA A 235 -3.42 14.03 0.86
CA ALA A 235 -2.24 13.30 0.39
C ALA A 235 -1.02 14.24 0.39
N THR A 236 0.13 13.70 0.77
CA THR A 236 1.41 14.45 0.81
C THR A 236 2.32 14.03 -0.35
N PRO A 237 3.34 14.84 -0.69
CA PRO A 237 4.40 14.44 -1.62
C PRO A 237 5.33 13.34 -1.09
N ILE A 238 5.23 12.96 0.19
CA ILE A 238 6.14 12.00 0.82
C ILE A 238 5.82 10.59 0.32
N THR A 239 6.75 10.06 -0.46
CA THR A 239 6.78 8.68 -0.93
C THR A 239 7.38 7.78 0.13
N GLU A 240 6.58 6.85 0.62
CA GLU A 240 6.93 5.90 1.67
C GLU A 240 7.54 4.60 1.12
N SER A 241 7.16 4.21 -0.09
CA SER A 241 7.83 3.15 -0.84
C SER A 241 7.55 3.25 -2.34
N VAL A 242 8.42 2.65 -3.15
CA VAL A 242 8.21 2.44 -4.59
C VAL A 242 8.63 1.04 -4.97
N GLN A 243 7.73 0.28 -5.59
CA GLN A 243 8.02 -1.05 -6.11
C GLN A 243 8.03 -1.01 -7.63
N PHE A 244 9.02 -1.65 -8.26
CA PHE A 244 9.10 -1.85 -9.70
C PHE A 244 9.13 -3.33 -10.04
N ARG A 245 8.47 -3.66 -11.15
CA ARG A 245 8.53 -4.97 -11.78
C ARG A 245 8.84 -4.80 -13.25
N VAL A 246 9.81 -5.57 -13.75
CA VAL A 246 10.12 -5.63 -15.19
C VAL A 246 9.91 -7.05 -15.69
N TYR A 247 8.98 -7.23 -16.63
CA TYR A 247 8.65 -8.54 -17.19
C TYR A 247 9.65 -8.93 -18.27
N ARG A 248 10.65 -9.74 -17.92
CA ARG A 248 11.68 -10.25 -18.84
C ARG A 248 11.17 -11.42 -19.70
N ARG A 249 10.13 -12.10 -19.22
CA ARG A 249 9.38 -13.14 -19.93
C ARG A 249 7.92 -13.09 -19.48
N ILE A 250 7.00 -13.51 -20.35
CA ILE A 250 5.60 -13.74 -19.99
C ILE A 250 5.36 -15.24 -20.00
N GLY A 251 4.95 -15.79 -18.86
CA GLY A 251 4.57 -17.19 -18.71
C GLY A 251 3.31 -17.55 -19.48
N THR A 252 3.08 -18.86 -19.66
CA THR A 252 1.92 -19.41 -20.37
C THR A 252 0.85 -19.99 -19.44
N LYS A 253 1.14 -20.12 -18.14
CA LYS A 253 0.24 -20.67 -17.11
C LYS A 253 -0.47 -19.54 -16.37
N LEU A 254 -1.75 -19.68 -16.03
CA LEU A 254 -2.48 -18.66 -15.26
C LEU A 254 -1.83 -18.35 -13.89
N GLN A 255 -1.13 -19.33 -13.32
CA GLN A 255 -0.34 -19.19 -12.11
C GLN A 255 1.04 -19.80 -12.34
N GLU A 256 2.09 -19.04 -12.08
CA GLU A 256 3.47 -19.54 -12.02
C GLU A 256 3.81 -19.89 -10.56
N SER A 257 4.74 -20.83 -10.40
CA SER A 257 5.41 -21.06 -9.11
C SER A 257 6.37 -19.90 -8.78
N ASP A 258 6.66 -19.66 -7.50
CA ASP A 258 7.57 -18.58 -7.09
C ASP A 258 8.90 -18.59 -7.87
N PRO A 259 9.59 -19.74 -8.09
CA PRO A 259 10.82 -19.76 -8.87
C PRO A 259 10.61 -19.40 -10.36
N GLU A 260 9.48 -19.78 -10.95
CA GLU A 260 9.14 -19.42 -12.34
C GLU A 260 8.90 -17.91 -12.46
N THR A 261 8.23 -17.31 -11.47
CA THR A 261 7.99 -15.86 -11.40
C THR A 261 9.29 -15.07 -11.19
N GLU A 262 10.15 -15.50 -10.26
CA GLU A 262 11.47 -14.90 -10.00
C GLU A 262 12.36 -14.93 -11.26
N GLN A 263 12.23 -15.97 -12.09
CA GLN A 263 12.95 -16.07 -13.36
C GLN A 263 12.33 -15.22 -14.48
N SER A 264 11.02 -14.97 -14.45
CA SER A 264 10.30 -14.23 -15.49
C SER A 264 10.32 -12.71 -15.28
N GLN A 265 10.59 -12.25 -14.06
CA GLN A 265 10.54 -10.84 -13.67
C GLN A 265 11.83 -10.37 -13.00
N SER A 266 12.09 -9.06 -13.03
CA SER A 266 13.00 -8.38 -12.09
C SER A 266 12.18 -7.57 -11.10
N PHE A 267 12.53 -7.66 -9.81
CA PHE A 267 11.84 -6.99 -8.72
C PHE A 267 12.76 -5.99 -8.05
N PHE A 268 12.23 -4.79 -7.82
CA PHE A 268 12.92 -3.74 -7.08
C PHE A 268 11.95 -3.10 -6.12
N GLU A 269 12.41 -2.77 -4.92
CA GLU A 269 11.65 -1.99 -3.95
C GLU A 269 12.57 -0.94 -3.36
N PHE A 270 12.05 0.26 -3.18
CA PHE A 270 12.66 1.32 -2.41
C PHE A 270 11.77 1.59 -1.21
N ASP A 271 12.34 1.57 -0.02
CA ASP A 271 11.64 1.90 1.22
C ASP A 271 12.19 3.20 1.82
N LEU A 272 11.31 3.91 2.53
CA LEU A 272 11.64 5.15 3.21
C LEU A 272 12.43 4.88 4.50
N GLN A 273 13.69 5.32 4.54
CA GLN A 273 14.46 5.45 5.76
C GLN A 273 14.31 6.86 6.33
N ARG A 274 13.67 6.97 7.50
CA ARG A 274 13.35 8.26 8.12
C ARG A 274 14.56 9.06 8.55
N ALA A 275 15.60 8.38 9.05
CA ALA A 275 16.85 9.04 9.43
C ALA A 275 17.43 9.81 8.23
N ASP A 276 17.41 9.18 7.06
CA ASP A 276 18.01 9.71 5.83
C ASP A 276 17.08 10.74 5.18
N LEU A 277 15.75 10.55 5.28
CA LEU A 277 14.77 11.58 4.93
C LEU A 277 15.00 12.86 5.74
N PHE A 278 15.13 12.75 7.07
CA PHE A 278 15.35 13.91 7.95
C PHE A 278 16.75 14.53 7.76
N ALA A 279 17.73 13.74 7.33
CA ALA A 279 19.06 14.22 6.97
C ALA A 279 19.15 14.76 5.53
N GLY A 280 18.10 14.67 4.73
CA GLY A 280 18.08 15.08 3.32
C GLY A 280 18.96 14.22 2.40
N GLN A 281 19.29 12.99 2.80
CA GLN A 281 20.15 12.08 2.05
C GLN A 281 19.32 11.30 1.03
N ALA A 282 19.52 11.57 -0.26
CA ALA A 282 18.83 10.87 -1.36
C ALA A 282 17.29 10.77 -1.19
N GLY A 283 16.66 11.77 -0.56
CA GLY A 283 15.22 11.73 -0.24
C GLY A 283 14.81 10.64 0.75
N GLY A 284 15.77 9.98 1.41
CA GLY A 284 15.52 8.86 2.31
C GLY A 284 14.99 7.61 1.62
N LEU A 285 15.07 7.48 0.29
CA LEU A 285 14.64 6.27 -0.42
C LEU A 285 15.83 5.32 -0.59
N HIS A 286 15.70 4.11 -0.05
CA HIS A 286 16.76 3.10 -0.07
C HIS A 286 16.31 1.87 -0.82
N PRO A 287 17.10 1.35 -1.78
CA PRO A 287 16.78 0.09 -2.42
C PRO A 287 16.87 -1.03 -1.39
N VAL A 288 15.83 -1.85 -1.34
CA VAL A 288 15.76 -3.05 -0.51
C VAL A 288 16.68 -4.11 -1.11
N PRO A 289 17.75 -4.55 -0.42
CA PRO A 289 18.61 -5.64 -0.86
C PRO A 289 17.84 -6.97 -0.99
N ALA A 290 18.33 -7.85 -1.85
CA ALA A 290 17.68 -9.14 -2.11
C ALA A 290 17.58 -10.06 -0.87
N ASP A 291 18.50 -9.90 0.07
CA ASP A 291 18.58 -10.65 1.32
C ASP A 291 18.00 -9.89 2.53
N GLU A 292 17.50 -8.66 2.34
CA GLU A 292 16.85 -7.93 3.42
C GLU A 292 15.55 -8.64 3.81
N ALA A 293 15.55 -9.12 5.06
CA ALA A 293 14.42 -9.81 5.66
C ALA A 293 13.77 -8.91 6.71
N ALA A 294 12.45 -8.81 6.65
CA ALA A 294 11.68 -8.03 7.59
C ALA A 294 10.58 -8.87 8.24
N TYR A 295 10.09 -8.37 9.39
CA TYR A 295 8.83 -8.83 9.95
C TYR A 295 7.69 -8.30 9.10
N ILE A 296 7.10 -9.18 8.30
CA ILE A 296 6.02 -8.78 7.39
C ILE A 296 4.74 -8.58 8.20
N THR A 297 4.20 -7.37 8.13
CA THR A 297 2.92 -7.00 8.76
C THR A 297 1.70 -7.41 7.93
N LEU A 298 1.89 -7.92 6.71
CA LEU A 298 0.85 -8.56 5.89
C LEU A 298 0.57 -9.98 6.42
N GLN A 299 -0.24 -10.06 7.46
CA GLN A 299 -0.48 -11.30 8.22
C GLN A 299 -1.17 -12.41 7.43
N ASN A 300 -1.84 -12.07 6.33
CA ASN A 300 -2.37 -13.03 5.37
C ASN A 300 -1.28 -13.84 4.65
N ILE A 301 -0.02 -13.36 4.66
CA ILE A 301 1.14 -14.02 4.04
C ILE A 301 1.97 -14.78 5.09
N THR A 302 2.12 -14.25 6.30
CA THR A 302 3.05 -14.80 7.32
C THR A 302 2.42 -15.62 8.42
N GLY A 303 1.09 -15.69 8.50
CA GLY A 303 0.40 -16.28 9.64
C GLY A 303 0.31 -15.31 10.82
N SER A 304 -0.51 -15.68 11.81
CA SER A 304 -0.96 -14.81 12.90
C SER A 304 0.06 -14.50 13.99
N ASP A 305 1.32 -14.94 13.86
CA ASP A 305 2.28 -14.86 14.95
C ASP A 305 2.77 -13.44 15.18
N ASP A 306 2.39 -12.91 16.34
CA ASP A 306 2.70 -11.56 16.78
C ASP A 306 4.10 -11.49 17.37
N PHE A 307 4.97 -10.65 16.79
CA PHE A 307 6.34 -10.46 17.27
C PHE A 307 6.40 -10.03 18.74
N PHE A 308 5.47 -9.17 19.18
CA PHE A 308 5.45 -8.66 20.54
C PHE A 308 5.10 -9.75 21.57
N GLU A 309 4.38 -10.78 21.14
CA GLU A 309 3.86 -11.86 22.00
C GLU A 309 4.53 -13.21 21.80
N SER A 310 5.27 -13.38 20.71
CA SER A 310 6.01 -14.61 20.40
C SER A 310 7.24 -14.76 21.29
N SER A 311 7.59 -16.01 21.63
CA SER A 311 8.85 -16.35 22.30
C SER A 311 10.05 -16.22 21.34
N GLY A 312 11.28 -16.13 21.89
CA GLY A 312 12.50 -15.83 21.13
C GLY A 312 12.78 -16.77 19.95
N GLU A 313 12.53 -18.08 20.08
CA GLU A 313 12.74 -19.04 18.98
C GLU A 313 11.71 -18.88 17.86
N ARG A 314 10.45 -18.56 18.18
CA ARG A 314 9.40 -18.26 17.18
C ARG A 314 9.66 -16.93 16.47
N ARG A 315 10.24 -15.93 17.15
CA ARG A 315 10.54 -14.62 16.53
C ARG A 315 11.50 -14.71 15.35
N VAL A 316 12.38 -15.70 15.26
CA VAL A 316 13.36 -15.81 14.16
C VAL A 316 12.79 -16.52 12.93
N SER A 317 11.82 -17.43 13.10
CA SER A 317 11.25 -18.24 12.01
C SER A 317 10.32 -17.49 11.05
N HIS A 318 10.00 -16.22 11.31
CA HIS A 318 9.04 -15.43 10.50
C HIS A 318 9.66 -14.23 9.77
N LEU A 319 10.98 -14.08 9.83
CA LEU A 319 11.67 -13.17 8.94
C LEU A 319 11.59 -13.74 7.52
N CYS A 320 11.12 -12.93 6.58
CA CYS A 320 10.99 -13.31 5.19
C CYS A 320 11.61 -12.21 4.32
N PRO A 321 12.31 -12.58 3.23
CA PRO A 321 12.85 -11.60 2.30
C PRO A 321 11.74 -10.67 1.80
N VAL A 322 11.93 -9.37 1.94
CA VAL A 322 10.91 -8.35 1.61
C VAL A 322 10.44 -8.50 0.18
N LEU A 323 11.37 -8.67 -0.78
CA LEU A 323 11.04 -8.82 -2.19
C LEU A 323 10.24 -10.09 -2.53
N LYS A 324 10.23 -11.11 -1.66
CA LYS A 324 9.43 -12.33 -1.86
C LYS A 324 7.96 -12.17 -1.48
N THR A 325 7.62 -11.17 -0.66
CA THR A 325 6.22 -10.90 -0.30
C THR A 325 5.37 -10.51 -1.50
N CYS A 326 5.99 -9.78 -2.42
CA CYS A 326 5.40 -9.34 -3.66
C CYS A 326 5.01 -10.51 -4.57
N VAL A 327 5.80 -11.58 -4.60
CA VAL A 327 5.58 -12.76 -5.44
C VAL A 327 4.37 -13.56 -4.95
N ALA A 328 4.21 -13.72 -3.63
CA ALA A 328 3.11 -14.48 -3.03
C ALA A 328 1.71 -14.00 -3.49
N CYS A 329 1.52 -12.68 -3.65
CA CYS A 329 0.25 -12.11 -4.11
C CYS A 329 0.17 -11.96 -5.63
N HIS A 330 1.29 -11.88 -6.35
CA HIS A 330 1.35 -11.48 -7.76
C HIS A 330 2.10 -12.48 -8.67
N GLY A 331 2.10 -13.77 -8.32
CA GLY A 331 2.78 -14.84 -9.07
C GLY A 331 2.13 -15.28 -10.40
N GLY A 332 1.10 -14.59 -10.88
CA GLY A 332 0.59 -14.82 -12.25
C GLY A 332 1.56 -14.26 -13.30
N PRO A 333 1.52 -14.69 -14.57
CA PRO A 333 2.27 -14.03 -15.63
C PRO A 333 1.52 -12.82 -16.18
N GLY A 334 2.26 -11.83 -16.69
CA GLY A 334 1.70 -10.72 -17.45
C GLY A 334 0.54 -10.03 -16.73
N ILE A 335 -0.60 -9.87 -17.41
CA ILE A 335 -1.78 -9.17 -16.82
C ILE A 335 -2.42 -9.94 -15.67
N TYR A 336 -2.28 -11.27 -15.60
CA TYR A 336 -2.83 -12.06 -14.50
C TYR A 336 -2.14 -11.77 -13.16
N SER A 337 -0.92 -11.25 -13.20
CA SER A 337 -0.20 -10.77 -12.01
C SER A 337 -0.78 -9.48 -11.43
N VAL A 338 -1.56 -8.71 -12.21
CA VAL A 338 -2.02 -7.38 -11.81
C VAL A 338 -3.33 -7.52 -11.05
N ASN A 339 -3.22 -7.55 -9.72
CA ASN A 339 -4.36 -7.80 -8.85
C ASN A 339 -5.45 -6.71 -8.90
N SER A 340 -5.08 -5.50 -9.27
CA SER A 340 -6.01 -4.40 -9.57
C SER A 340 -6.95 -4.72 -10.73
N PHE A 341 -6.50 -5.55 -11.67
CA PHE A 341 -7.30 -6.00 -12.79
C PHE A 341 -8.03 -7.31 -12.48
N ASN A 342 -7.35 -8.32 -11.92
CA ASN A 342 -7.94 -9.66 -11.75
C ASN A 342 -8.98 -9.77 -10.60
N GLY A 343 -9.10 -8.76 -9.73
CA GLY A 343 -10.08 -8.74 -8.65
C GLY A 343 -9.82 -9.70 -7.48
N ARG A 344 -8.64 -10.34 -7.40
CA ARG A 344 -8.28 -11.39 -6.42
C ARG A 344 -8.52 -10.99 -4.96
N PHE A 345 -8.50 -9.69 -4.65
CA PHE A 345 -8.64 -9.17 -3.28
C PHE A 345 -9.86 -8.26 -3.08
N SER A 346 -10.80 -8.25 -4.03
CA SER A 346 -11.99 -7.38 -3.95
C SER A 346 -12.96 -7.83 -2.84
N GLY A 347 -13.01 -9.12 -2.49
CA GLY A 347 -13.75 -9.68 -1.36
C GLY A 347 -15.24 -9.91 -1.64
N HIS A 348 -15.70 -11.13 -1.29
CA HIS A 348 -17.05 -11.71 -1.24
C HIS A 348 -18.06 -11.48 -2.40
N LEU A 349 -18.55 -12.62 -2.91
CA LEU A 349 -19.75 -12.87 -3.70
C LEU A 349 -20.75 -11.69 -3.74
N GLY A 350 -20.82 -11.03 -4.90
CA GLY A 350 -21.88 -10.05 -5.20
C GLY A 350 -21.40 -8.67 -5.62
N HIS A 351 -20.14 -8.31 -5.35
CA HIS A 351 -19.56 -7.10 -5.94
C HIS A 351 -19.10 -7.41 -7.38
N GLN A 352 -19.68 -6.71 -8.35
CA GLN A 352 -19.23 -6.76 -9.75
C GLN A 352 -17.76 -6.37 -9.81
N VAL A 353 -16.90 -7.33 -10.13
CA VAL A 353 -15.51 -7.06 -10.49
C VAL A 353 -15.53 -6.44 -11.88
N ASP A 354 -15.35 -5.13 -11.96
CA ASP A 354 -15.07 -4.48 -13.23
C ASP A 354 -13.62 -4.82 -13.61
N LEU A 355 -13.45 -5.72 -14.58
CA LEU A 355 -12.14 -6.09 -15.12
C LEU A 355 -11.64 -4.97 -16.05
N ALA A 356 -11.41 -3.81 -15.48
CA ALA A 356 -11.01 -2.64 -16.23
C ALA A 356 -9.88 -1.89 -15.54
N LEU A 357 -8.87 -1.55 -16.34
CA LEU A 357 -7.76 -0.73 -15.93
C LEU A 357 -7.69 0.46 -16.89
N TRP A 358 -8.06 1.64 -16.42
CA TRP A 358 -8.17 2.82 -17.28
C TRP A 358 -6.97 3.74 -17.11
N PRO A 359 -6.53 4.45 -18.15
CA PRO A 359 -5.63 5.58 -17.98
C PRO A 359 -6.25 6.60 -17.02
N SER A 360 -5.46 7.05 -16.05
CA SER A 360 -5.86 8.01 -15.02
C SER A 360 -4.75 9.05 -14.80
N ASP A 361 -4.92 9.88 -13.79
CA ASP A 361 -3.92 10.84 -13.32
C ASP A 361 -3.74 10.78 -11.80
N VAL A 362 -2.56 11.22 -11.35
CA VAL A 362 -2.17 11.15 -9.94
C VAL A 362 -3.13 11.94 -9.03
N PRO A 363 -3.55 13.19 -9.36
CA PRO A 363 -4.56 13.89 -8.58
C PRO A 363 -5.86 13.10 -8.40
N HIS A 364 -6.37 12.49 -9.47
CA HIS A 364 -7.59 11.69 -9.43
C HIS A 364 -7.45 10.46 -8.53
N GLU A 365 -6.41 9.66 -8.71
CA GLU A 365 -6.18 8.45 -7.90
C GLU A 365 -5.95 8.77 -6.42
N ARG A 366 -5.31 9.92 -6.12
CA ARG A 366 -5.24 10.41 -4.73
C ARG A 366 -6.63 10.68 -4.19
N GLN A 367 -7.46 11.40 -4.93
CA GLN A 367 -8.81 11.75 -4.51
C GLN A 367 -9.69 10.52 -4.27
N GLU A 368 -9.59 9.50 -5.12
CA GLU A 368 -10.29 8.22 -4.95
C GLU A 368 -9.99 7.57 -3.60
N VAL A 369 -8.72 7.54 -3.18
CA VAL A 369 -8.33 7.00 -1.86
C VAL A 369 -8.84 7.88 -0.71
N LEU A 370 -8.77 9.20 -0.84
CA LEU A 370 -9.27 10.12 0.19
C LEU A 370 -10.78 9.95 0.39
N THR A 371 -11.55 9.88 -0.70
CA THR A 371 -12.99 9.67 -0.64
C THR A 371 -13.34 8.28 -0.11
N TRP A 372 -12.59 7.24 -0.51
CA TRP A 372 -12.74 5.90 0.04
C TRP A 372 -12.51 5.88 1.56
N LYS A 373 -11.44 6.53 2.05
CA LYS A 373 -11.10 6.60 3.47
C LYS A 373 -12.16 7.35 4.28
N GLN A 374 -12.75 8.41 3.72
CA GLN A 374 -13.82 9.17 4.37
C GLN A 374 -15.07 8.34 4.67
N GLN A 375 -15.28 7.23 3.97
CA GLN A 375 -16.39 6.30 4.17
C GLN A 375 -16.11 5.22 5.22
N GLN A 376 -14.90 5.17 5.78
CA GLN A 376 -14.50 4.13 6.73
C GLN A 376 -14.89 4.49 8.17
N TYR A 377 -15.23 3.47 8.96
CA TYR A 377 -15.70 3.62 10.34
C TYR A 377 -14.66 4.31 11.25
N ASP A 378 -13.41 3.87 11.15
CA ASP A 378 -12.26 4.39 11.91
C ASP A 378 -12.03 5.89 11.67
N TRP A 379 -12.28 6.39 10.46
CA TRP A 379 -12.21 7.81 10.17
C TRP A 379 -13.31 8.58 10.89
N GLY A 380 -14.55 8.10 10.82
CA GLY A 380 -15.67 8.68 11.58
C GLY A 380 -15.41 8.66 13.10
N LEU A 381 -14.79 7.60 13.61
CA LEU A 381 -14.42 7.48 15.01
C LEU A 381 -13.34 8.50 15.41
N LEU A 382 -12.31 8.70 14.58
CA LEU A 382 -11.28 9.70 14.81
C LEU A 382 -11.86 11.11 14.86
N GLN A 383 -12.75 11.43 13.92
CA GLN A 383 -13.47 12.71 13.89
C GLN A 383 -14.30 12.91 15.16
N GLY A 384 -15.01 11.88 15.61
CA GLY A 384 -15.81 11.91 16.82
C GLY A 384 -14.98 12.20 18.08
N PHE A 385 -13.81 11.57 18.23
CA PHE A 385 -12.93 11.84 19.38
C PHE A 385 -12.23 13.19 19.30
N SER A 386 -11.93 13.67 18.10
CA SER A 386 -11.26 14.97 17.89
C SER A 386 -12.19 16.17 18.10
N ALA A 387 -13.51 15.96 17.99
CA ALA A 387 -14.53 16.98 18.26
C ALA A 387 -14.87 17.17 19.74
N LEU A 388 -14.36 16.30 20.63
CA LEU A 388 -14.58 16.41 22.07
C LEU A 388 -13.59 17.42 22.68
N PRO A 389 -14.06 18.37 23.52
CA PRO A 389 -13.24 19.46 24.06
C PRO A 389 -12.13 19.01 25.00
#